data_AF-A0A0M4FA02-F1
#
_entry.id   AF-A0A0M4FA02-F1
#
_cell.length_a   1.000
_cell.length_b   1.000
_cell.length_c   1.000
_cell.angle_alpha   90.00
_cell.angle_beta   90.00
_cell.angle_gamma   90.00
#
_symmetry.space_group_name_H-M   'P 1'
#
loop_
_entity.id
_entity.type
_entity.pdbx_description
1 polymer ?
#
loop_
_entity_poly.entity_id
_entity_poly.type
_entity_poly.pdbx_seq_one_letter_code
_entity_poly.pdbx_strand_id
1 'polypeptide(L)'
;MKFIIASLLCVCLASVGLAQPMAGSPYDAELFSLAQEMGQLGENTGKALVHQYEEIVVEPQQQLEQAIDEVEQRREQDAECVAAEDEQINSIVDAAHEELHVCGVTAAHDSAEIASDVNHATQQLVFGGYSLGRTYQHCQRYKNSVLKQSCMAKFYVKGTIYLVNARSSIKTIKKSTNERIPAVLSESNSCTHVAADKAVVALNEINAEIDSCIAKRR
;
A
#
# COMPACT_ATOMS: atom_id res chain seq x y z
N MET A 1 11.54 7.28 2.01
CA MET A 1 10.33 6.53 1.58
C MET A 1 9.26 7.37 0.87
N LYS A 2 9.09 8.67 1.18
CA LYS A 2 8.26 9.61 0.38
C LYS A 2 8.52 9.55 -1.14
N PHE A 3 9.77 9.35 -1.55
CA PHE A 3 10.14 9.23 -2.97
C PHE A 3 9.64 7.94 -3.65
N ILE A 4 9.50 6.83 -2.93
CA ILE A 4 9.04 5.54 -3.51
C ILE A 4 7.52 5.59 -3.75
N ILE A 5 6.77 6.15 -2.80
CA ILE A 5 5.31 6.35 -2.90
C ILE A 5 4.98 7.36 -4.01
N ALA A 6 5.75 8.44 -4.11
CA ALA A 6 5.62 9.42 -5.20
C ALA A 6 5.94 8.82 -6.58
N SER A 7 6.86 7.84 -6.65
CA SER A 7 7.19 7.13 -7.88
C SER A 7 6.04 6.23 -8.35
N LEU A 8 5.39 5.52 -7.43
CA LEU A 8 4.26 4.63 -7.72
C LEU A 8 3.01 5.41 -8.18
N LEU A 9 2.72 6.56 -7.56
CA LEU A 9 1.64 7.47 -7.99
C LEU A 9 1.91 8.12 -9.35
N CYS A 10 3.17 8.50 -9.65
CA CYS A 10 3.53 9.11 -10.93
C CYS A 10 3.40 8.15 -12.12
N VAL A 11 3.73 6.86 -11.94
CA VAL A 11 3.65 5.88 -13.04
C VAL A 11 2.19 5.54 -13.38
N CYS A 12 1.30 5.48 -12.38
CA CYS A 12 -0.13 5.21 -12.60
C CYS A 12 -0.86 6.38 -13.27
N LEU A 13 -0.52 7.63 -12.92
CA LEU A 13 -1.21 8.82 -13.41
C LEU A 13 -0.70 9.32 -14.78
N ALA A 14 0.58 9.14 -15.10
CA ALA A 14 1.16 9.65 -16.34
C ALA A 14 0.68 8.92 -17.62
N SER A 15 0.19 7.68 -17.50
CA SER A 15 -0.24 6.87 -18.65
C SER A 15 -1.71 7.05 -19.06
N VAL A 16 -2.51 7.76 -18.26
CA VAL A 16 -3.98 7.88 -18.47
C VAL A 16 -4.33 8.92 -19.55
N GLY A 17 -3.41 9.83 -19.88
CA GLY A 17 -3.68 10.99 -20.75
C GLY A 17 -3.81 10.73 -22.25
N LEU A 18 -3.67 9.49 -22.75
CA LEU A 18 -3.51 9.25 -24.21
C LEU A 18 -4.48 8.24 -24.85
N ALA A 19 -5.42 7.66 -24.10
CA ALA A 19 -6.39 6.72 -24.68
C ALA A 19 -7.62 7.45 -25.25
N GLN A 20 -7.54 7.91 -26.51
CA GLN A 20 -8.70 8.44 -27.24
C GLN A 20 -9.62 7.32 -27.75
N PRO A 21 -10.95 7.58 -27.87
CA PRO A 21 -11.94 6.55 -28.14
C PRO A 21 -11.92 6.11 -29.62
N MET A 22 -12.05 4.82 -29.87
CA MET A 22 -12.18 4.27 -31.23
C MET A 22 -13.53 3.57 -31.37
N ALA A 23 -14.30 3.98 -32.38
CA ALA A 23 -15.62 3.45 -32.69
C ALA A 23 -15.54 2.42 -33.81
N GLY A 24 -16.14 1.23 -33.62
CA GLY A 24 -16.55 0.37 -34.73
C GLY A 24 -16.48 -1.15 -34.52
N SER A 25 -15.97 -1.67 -33.40
CA SER A 25 -15.96 -3.13 -33.14
C SER A 25 -16.52 -3.49 -31.75
N PRO A 26 -17.16 -4.66 -31.58
CA PRO A 26 -17.65 -5.12 -30.27
C PRO A 26 -16.53 -5.26 -29.21
N TYR A 27 -15.27 -5.34 -29.65
CA TYR A 27 -14.11 -5.37 -28.75
C TYR A 27 -13.68 -3.98 -28.24
N ASP A 28 -14.13 -2.89 -28.89
CA ASP A 28 -13.73 -1.54 -28.50
C ASP A 28 -14.38 -1.13 -27.17
N ALA A 29 -15.63 -1.54 -26.96
CA ALA A 29 -16.35 -1.34 -25.70
C ALA A 29 -15.70 -2.12 -24.54
N GLU A 30 -15.29 -3.37 -24.80
CA GLU A 30 -14.66 -4.25 -23.81
C GLU A 30 -13.24 -3.78 -23.44
N LEU A 31 -12.52 -3.17 -24.39
CA LEU A 31 -11.21 -2.55 -24.13
C LEU A 31 -11.32 -1.24 -23.35
N PHE A 32 -12.35 -0.43 -23.61
CA PHE A 32 -12.56 0.84 -22.89
C PHE A 32 -13.01 0.58 -21.45
N SER A 33 -13.92 -0.38 -21.24
CA SER A 33 -14.32 -0.78 -19.88
C SER A 33 -13.13 -1.32 -19.08
N LEU A 34 -12.24 -2.08 -19.74
CA LEU A 34 -11.03 -2.60 -19.14
C LEU A 34 -10.09 -1.47 -18.67
N ALA A 35 -9.87 -0.45 -19.50
CA ALA A 35 -9.01 0.68 -19.14
C ALA A 35 -9.58 1.50 -17.96
N GLN A 36 -10.90 1.70 -17.93
CA GLN A 36 -11.56 2.38 -16.81
C GLN A 36 -11.50 1.55 -15.52
N GLU A 37 -11.75 0.25 -15.61
CA GLU A 37 -11.64 -0.68 -14.48
C GLU A 37 -10.21 -0.70 -13.92
N MET A 38 -9.20 -0.64 -14.79
CA MET A 38 -7.79 -0.53 -14.37
C MET A 38 -7.48 0.75 -13.60
N GLY A 39 -7.94 1.90 -14.09
CA GLY A 39 -7.71 3.18 -13.42
C GLY A 39 -8.28 3.17 -12.00
N GLN A 40 -9.50 2.66 -11.88
CA GLN A 40 -10.18 2.58 -10.58
C GLN A 40 -9.55 1.55 -9.64
N LEU A 41 -9.09 0.40 -10.16
CA LEU A 41 -8.37 -0.59 -9.37
C LEU A 41 -7.01 -0.08 -8.86
N GLY A 42 -6.26 0.62 -9.70
CA GLY A 42 -4.99 1.22 -9.32
C GLY A 42 -5.16 2.28 -8.23
N GLU A 43 -6.15 3.17 -8.38
CA GLU A 43 -6.45 4.20 -7.38
C GLU A 43 -6.89 3.58 -6.04
N ASN A 44 -7.80 2.61 -6.07
CA ASN A 44 -8.29 1.96 -4.86
C ASN A 44 -7.18 1.20 -4.12
N THR A 45 -6.33 0.50 -4.86
CA THR A 45 -5.20 -0.24 -4.26
C THR A 45 -4.19 0.72 -3.64
N GLY A 46 -3.89 1.83 -4.32
CA GLY A 46 -3.01 2.86 -3.78
C GLY A 46 -3.55 3.47 -2.48
N LYS A 47 -4.85 3.82 -2.45
CA LYS A 47 -5.50 4.34 -1.23
C LYS A 47 -5.48 3.32 -0.10
N ALA A 48 -5.75 2.06 -0.39
CA ALA A 48 -5.75 0.99 0.61
C ALA A 48 -4.36 0.77 1.21
N LEU A 49 -3.29 0.81 0.40
CA LEU A 49 -1.91 0.70 0.88
C LEU A 49 -1.48 1.89 1.74
N VAL A 50 -1.93 3.10 1.41
CA VAL A 50 -1.64 4.30 2.23
C VAL A 50 -2.35 4.20 3.58
N HIS A 51 -3.64 3.85 3.57
CA HIS A 51 -4.40 3.67 4.81
C HIS A 51 -3.80 2.57 5.69
N GLN A 52 -3.38 1.45 5.09
CA GLN A 52 -2.68 0.38 5.77
C GLN A 52 -1.39 0.85 6.47
N TYR A 53 -0.62 1.74 5.84
CA TYR A 53 0.58 2.30 6.45
C TYR A 53 0.24 3.20 7.66
N GLU A 54 -0.80 4.02 7.53
CA GLU A 54 -1.25 4.89 8.63
C GLU A 54 -1.65 4.05 9.86
N GLU A 55 -2.45 3.01 9.67
CA GLU A 55 -2.96 2.17 10.77
C GLU A 55 -1.86 1.29 11.38
N ILE A 56 -1.03 0.61 10.58
CA ILE A 56 -0.03 -0.32 11.12
C ILE A 56 1.17 0.40 11.74
N VAL A 57 1.62 1.51 11.15
CA VAL A 57 2.90 2.14 11.51
C VAL A 57 2.68 3.43 12.28
N VAL A 58 1.85 4.33 11.77
CA VAL A 58 1.77 5.70 12.29
C VAL A 58 1.00 5.73 13.61
N GLU A 59 -0.16 5.09 13.68
CA GLU A 59 -1.01 5.13 14.87
C GLU A 59 -0.35 4.48 16.11
N PRO A 60 0.21 3.26 16.05
CA PRO A 60 0.92 2.65 17.18
C PRO A 60 2.15 3.45 17.64
N GLN A 61 2.87 4.07 16.70
CA GLN A 61 3.99 4.96 17.04
C GLN A 61 3.51 6.21 17.77
N GLN A 62 2.43 6.84 17.32
CA GLN A 62 1.86 8.01 18.00
C GLN A 62 1.36 7.67 19.40
N GLN A 63 0.75 6.49 19.60
CA GLN A 63 0.34 6.03 20.92
C GLN A 63 1.54 5.89 21.88
N LEU A 64 2.65 5.32 21.39
CA LEU A 64 3.88 5.19 22.16
C LEU A 64 4.52 6.57 22.45
N GLU A 65 4.62 7.44 21.45
CA GLU A 65 5.15 8.81 21.62
C GLU A 65 4.34 9.59 22.65
N GLN A 66 3.02 9.51 22.60
CA GLN A 66 2.16 10.18 23.57
C GLN A 66 2.38 9.67 25.00
N ALA A 67 2.52 8.35 25.20
CA ALA A 67 2.80 7.80 26.53
C ALA A 67 4.18 8.20 27.06
N ILE A 68 5.18 8.33 26.19
CA ILE A 68 6.51 8.84 26.56
C ILE A 68 6.41 10.33 26.95
N ASP A 69 5.69 11.14 26.18
CA ASP A 69 5.49 12.56 26.47
C ASP A 69 4.78 12.76 27.83
N GLU A 70 3.84 11.88 28.19
CA GLU A 70 3.17 11.90 29.50
C GLU A 70 4.14 11.63 30.66
N VAL A 71 5.10 10.71 30.49
CA VAL A 71 6.16 10.45 31.47
C VAL A 71 7.15 11.62 31.55
N GLU A 72 7.58 12.17 30.42
CA GLU A 72 8.51 13.31 30.38
C GLU A 72 7.90 14.59 30.97
N GLN A 73 6.58 14.80 30.83
CA GLN A 73 5.89 15.88 31.54
C GLN A 73 6.02 15.78 33.07
N ARG A 74 6.21 14.57 33.63
CA ARG A 74 6.50 14.41 35.07
C ARG A 74 7.90 14.88 35.44
N ARG A 75 8.83 14.91 34.49
CA ARG A 75 10.20 15.41 34.72
C ARG A 75 10.20 16.91 35.02
N GLU A 76 9.24 17.65 34.46
CA GLU A 76 9.01 19.06 34.82
C GLU A 76 8.50 19.23 36.26
N GLN A 77 7.86 18.18 36.83
CA GLN A 77 7.29 18.20 38.19
C GLN A 77 8.32 17.78 39.25
N ASP A 78 9.05 16.68 39.03
CA ASP A 78 10.15 16.22 39.88
C ASP A 78 11.17 15.40 39.07
N ALA A 79 12.27 16.04 38.68
CA ALA A 79 13.28 15.43 37.82
C ALA A 79 14.04 14.26 38.48
N GLU A 80 14.13 14.21 39.80
CA GLU A 80 14.85 13.14 40.50
C GLU A 80 14.01 11.86 40.59
N CYS A 81 12.70 11.98 40.79
CA CYS A 81 11.80 10.81 40.78
C CYS A 81 11.72 10.17 39.39
N VAL A 82 11.71 10.97 38.32
CA VAL A 82 11.76 10.43 36.95
C VAL A 82 13.12 9.80 36.65
N ALA A 83 14.22 10.47 37.03
CA ALA A 83 15.56 9.94 36.80
C ALA A 83 15.83 8.60 37.50
N ALA A 84 15.13 8.29 38.59
CA ALA A 84 15.21 7.00 39.26
C ALA A 84 14.63 5.86 38.40
N GLU A 85 13.67 6.16 37.52
CA GLU A 85 13.00 5.19 36.66
C GLU A 85 13.53 5.21 35.20
N ASP A 86 14.49 6.09 34.86
CA ASP A 86 15.02 6.25 33.50
C ASP A 86 15.53 4.94 32.89
N GLU A 87 16.13 4.05 33.69
CA GLU A 87 16.58 2.74 33.20
C GLU A 87 15.41 1.83 32.81
N GLN A 88 14.33 1.83 33.59
CA GLN A 88 13.11 1.08 33.28
C GLN A 88 12.38 1.67 32.08
N ILE A 89 12.26 3.01 32.01
CA ILE A 89 11.64 3.71 30.88
C ILE A 89 12.38 3.36 29.59
N ASN A 90 13.71 3.47 29.56
CA ASN A 90 14.50 3.11 28.39
C ASN A 90 14.32 1.64 28.00
N SER A 91 14.31 0.73 28.97
CA SER A 91 14.08 -0.69 28.68
C SER A 91 12.70 -0.97 28.06
N ILE A 92 11.66 -0.27 28.51
CA ILE A 92 10.30 -0.41 27.97
C ILE A 92 10.25 0.14 26.55
N VAL A 93 10.82 1.34 26.33
CA VAL A 93 10.84 2.00 25.02
C VAL A 93 11.64 1.18 24.00
N ASP A 94 12.81 0.68 24.37
CA ASP A 94 13.66 -0.13 23.49
C ASP A 94 12.95 -1.43 23.09
N ALA A 95 12.33 -2.13 24.05
CA ALA A 95 11.57 -3.36 23.77
C ALA A 95 10.37 -3.08 22.87
N ALA A 96 9.63 -1.99 23.12
CA ALA A 96 8.51 -1.58 22.28
C ALA A 96 8.97 -1.23 20.86
N HIS A 97 10.10 -0.55 20.71
CA HIS A 97 10.66 -0.19 19.42
C HIS A 97 11.10 -1.42 18.62
N GLU A 98 11.70 -2.41 19.30
CA GLU A 98 12.07 -3.69 18.68
C GLU A 98 10.83 -4.47 18.22
N GLU A 99 9.81 -4.61 19.08
CA GLU A 99 8.56 -5.30 18.72
C GLU A 99 7.84 -4.60 17.55
N LEU A 100 7.70 -3.27 17.60
CA LEU A 100 7.12 -2.49 16.50
C LEU A 100 7.93 -2.61 15.21
N HIS A 101 9.27 -2.67 15.30
CA HIS A 101 10.13 -2.85 14.14
C HIS A 101 9.93 -4.22 13.50
N VAL A 102 9.89 -5.29 14.30
CA VAL A 102 9.68 -6.66 13.80
C VAL A 102 8.31 -6.81 13.13
N CYS A 103 7.25 -6.30 13.76
CA CYS A 103 5.90 -6.28 13.18
C CYS A 103 5.88 -5.45 11.89
N GLY A 104 6.51 -4.26 11.90
CA GLY A 104 6.56 -3.34 10.77
C GLY A 104 7.35 -3.87 9.57
N VAL A 105 8.44 -4.60 9.79
CA VAL A 105 9.22 -5.23 8.71
C VAL A 105 8.40 -6.31 8.00
N THR A 106 7.65 -7.12 8.75
CA THR A 106 6.77 -8.15 8.18
C THR A 106 5.66 -7.51 7.35
N ALA A 107 4.99 -6.49 7.90
CA ALA A 107 3.98 -5.72 7.19
C ALA A 107 4.53 -5.08 5.90
N ALA A 108 5.74 -4.51 5.96
CA ALA A 108 6.39 -3.88 4.83
C ALA A 108 6.78 -4.88 3.74
N HIS A 109 7.25 -6.08 4.13
CA HIS A 109 7.56 -7.15 3.20
C HIS A 109 6.32 -7.59 2.43
N ASP A 110 5.22 -7.87 3.13
CA ASP A 110 3.98 -8.36 2.51
C ASP A 110 3.31 -7.27 1.67
N SER A 111 3.36 -6.01 2.13
CA SER A 111 2.92 -4.86 1.36
C SER A 111 3.74 -4.67 0.09
N ALA A 112 5.06 -4.89 0.14
CA ALA A 112 5.93 -4.81 -1.03
C ALA A 112 5.64 -5.94 -2.04
N GLU A 113 5.35 -7.16 -1.57
CA GLU A 113 4.94 -8.26 -2.42
C GLU A 113 3.62 -7.95 -3.14
N ILE A 114 2.62 -7.45 -2.40
CA ILE A 114 1.33 -7.00 -2.95
C ILE A 114 1.54 -5.91 -4.00
N ALA A 115 2.32 -4.87 -3.68
CA ALA A 115 2.60 -3.78 -4.59
C ALA A 115 3.32 -4.27 -5.86
N SER A 116 4.26 -5.20 -5.72
CA SER A 116 4.96 -5.83 -6.85
C SER A 116 3.99 -6.61 -7.75
N ASP A 117 3.11 -7.43 -7.19
CA ASP A 117 2.13 -8.21 -7.93
C ASP A 117 1.13 -7.32 -8.67
N VAL A 118 0.62 -6.29 -8.00
CA VAL A 118 -0.28 -5.30 -8.59
C VAL A 118 0.42 -4.53 -9.71
N ASN A 119 1.68 -4.13 -9.50
CA ASN A 119 2.47 -3.44 -10.50
C ASN A 119 2.75 -4.33 -11.72
N HIS A 120 3.14 -5.59 -11.53
CA HIS A 120 3.33 -6.54 -12.63
C HIS A 120 2.05 -6.76 -13.42
N ALA A 121 0.91 -6.99 -12.74
CA ALA A 121 -0.40 -7.14 -13.36
C ALA A 121 -0.81 -5.88 -14.14
N THR A 122 -0.55 -4.70 -13.58
CA THR A 122 -0.83 -3.40 -14.24
C THR A 122 0.06 -3.20 -15.46
N GLN A 123 1.35 -3.49 -15.38
CA GLN A 123 2.28 -3.38 -16.51
C GLN A 123 1.89 -4.33 -17.64
N GLN A 124 1.52 -5.58 -17.32
CA GLN A 124 1.05 -6.54 -18.31
C GLN A 124 -0.18 -6.04 -19.07
N LEU A 125 -1.11 -5.40 -18.35
CA LEU A 125 -2.28 -4.77 -18.95
C LEU A 125 -1.92 -3.56 -19.82
N VAL A 126 -1.11 -2.62 -19.31
CA VAL A 126 -0.75 -1.38 -20.04
C VAL A 126 0.07 -1.68 -21.28
N PHE A 127 1.16 -2.46 -21.16
CA PHE A 127 1.99 -2.80 -22.30
C PHE A 127 1.26 -3.70 -23.30
N GLY A 128 0.41 -4.60 -22.81
CA GLY A 128 -0.46 -5.43 -23.65
C GLY A 128 -1.40 -4.58 -24.50
N GLY A 129 -2.12 -3.66 -23.86
CA GLY A 129 -3.05 -2.73 -24.52
C GLY A 129 -2.35 -1.80 -25.51
N TYR A 130 -1.19 -1.25 -25.13
CA TYR A 130 -0.36 -0.43 -26.03
C TYR A 130 0.10 -1.21 -27.27
N SER A 131 0.56 -2.46 -27.11
CA SER A 131 0.98 -3.29 -28.24
C SER A 131 -0.18 -3.61 -29.20
N LEU A 132 -1.38 -3.79 -28.66
CA LEU A 132 -2.61 -3.99 -29.41
C LEU A 132 -3.00 -2.74 -30.20
N GLY A 133 -3.02 -1.58 -29.55
CA GLY A 133 -3.28 -0.30 -30.20
C GLY A 133 -2.31 -0.03 -31.35
N ARG A 134 -1.01 -0.27 -31.15
CA ARG A 134 -0.01 -0.16 -32.22
C ARG A 134 -0.26 -1.14 -33.36
N THR A 135 -0.62 -2.38 -33.06
CA THR A 135 -0.94 -3.40 -34.08
C THR A 135 -2.16 -2.97 -34.90
N TYR A 136 -3.21 -2.48 -34.26
CA TYR A 136 -4.39 -1.95 -34.93
C TYR A 136 -4.06 -0.79 -35.87
N GLN A 137 -3.36 0.23 -35.36
CA GLN A 137 -2.94 1.38 -36.16
C GLN A 137 -2.09 0.95 -37.35
N HIS A 138 -1.20 -0.02 -37.16
CA HIS A 138 -0.41 -0.59 -38.24
C HIS A 138 -1.30 -1.28 -39.29
N CYS A 139 -2.27 -2.08 -38.86
CA CYS A 139 -3.21 -2.74 -39.78
C CYS A 139 -4.08 -1.73 -40.56
N GLN A 140 -4.48 -0.64 -39.94
CA GLN A 140 -5.27 0.42 -40.60
C GLN A 140 -4.49 1.18 -41.68
N ARG A 141 -3.16 1.23 -41.59
CA ARG A 141 -2.30 1.90 -42.60
C ARG A 141 -2.21 1.13 -43.92
N TYR A 142 -2.58 -0.16 -43.97
CA TYR A 142 -2.58 -0.91 -45.22
C TYR A 142 -3.70 -0.43 -46.16
N LYS A 143 -3.31 0.04 -47.35
CA LYS A 143 -4.25 0.42 -48.42
C LYS A 143 -4.81 -0.80 -49.17
N ASN A 144 -4.08 -1.91 -49.20
CA ASN A 144 -4.52 -3.15 -49.82
C ASN A 144 -5.48 -3.90 -48.88
N SER A 145 -6.68 -4.22 -49.37
CA SER A 145 -7.76 -4.83 -48.58
C SER A 145 -7.41 -6.23 -48.07
N VAL A 146 -6.70 -7.05 -48.84
CA VAL A 146 -6.30 -8.41 -48.46
C VAL A 146 -5.24 -8.38 -47.36
N LEU A 147 -4.22 -7.52 -47.50
CA LEU A 147 -3.21 -7.30 -46.46
C LEU A 147 -3.83 -6.74 -45.18
N LYS A 148 -4.78 -5.81 -45.31
CA LYS A 148 -5.53 -5.26 -44.18
C LYS A 148 -6.33 -6.34 -43.47
N GLN A 149 -7.08 -7.19 -44.18
CA GLN A 149 -7.84 -8.29 -43.58
C GLN A 149 -6.94 -9.31 -42.89
N SER A 150 -5.84 -9.73 -43.52
CA SER A 150 -4.88 -10.65 -42.91
C SER A 150 -4.22 -10.05 -41.65
N CYS A 151 -3.90 -8.76 -41.68
CA CYS A 151 -3.38 -8.06 -40.51
C CYS A 151 -4.42 -7.96 -39.38
N MET A 152 -5.67 -7.62 -39.70
CA MET A 152 -6.75 -7.56 -38.72
C MET A 152 -7.04 -8.92 -38.10
N ALA A 153 -6.94 -10.02 -38.86
CA ALA A 153 -7.04 -11.37 -38.29
C ALA A 153 -5.96 -11.63 -37.22
N LYS A 154 -4.70 -11.23 -37.48
CA LYS A 154 -3.62 -11.30 -36.47
C LYS A 154 -3.89 -10.39 -35.27
N PHE A 155 -4.44 -9.21 -35.50
CA PHE A 155 -4.86 -8.31 -34.43
C PHE A 155 -5.92 -8.96 -33.52
N TYR A 156 -6.95 -9.59 -34.08
CA TYR A 156 -7.98 -10.26 -33.28
C TYR A 156 -7.45 -11.42 -32.45
N VAL A 157 -6.53 -12.23 -32.99
CA VAL A 157 -5.87 -13.30 -32.23
C VAL A 157 -5.04 -12.73 -31.07
N LYS A 158 -4.32 -11.63 -31.30
CA LYS A 158 -3.60 -10.94 -30.19
C LYS A 158 -4.59 -10.33 -29.19
N GLY A 159 -5.73 -9.84 -29.66
CA GLY A 159 -6.80 -9.26 -28.85
C GLY A 159 -7.39 -10.28 -27.88
N THR A 160 -7.69 -11.49 -28.34
CA THR A 160 -8.22 -12.55 -27.48
C THR A 160 -7.21 -13.00 -26.43
N ILE A 161 -5.94 -13.19 -26.80
CA ILE A 161 -4.86 -13.53 -25.85
C ILE A 161 -4.73 -12.43 -24.78
N TYR A 162 -4.76 -11.17 -25.19
CA TYR A 162 -4.72 -10.04 -24.27
C TYR A 162 -5.92 -10.04 -23.31
N LEU A 163 -7.14 -10.24 -23.80
CA LEU A 163 -8.33 -10.25 -22.94
C LEU A 163 -8.27 -11.36 -21.88
N VAL A 164 -7.77 -12.55 -22.23
CA VAL A 164 -7.57 -13.65 -21.28
C VAL A 164 -6.56 -13.24 -20.20
N ASN A 165 -5.41 -12.71 -20.60
CA ASN A 165 -4.37 -12.24 -19.68
C ASN A 165 -4.85 -11.07 -18.81
N ALA A 166 -5.67 -10.20 -19.39
CA ALA A 166 -6.21 -9.03 -18.74
C ALA A 166 -7.18 -9.41 -17.62
N ARG A 167 -8.07 -10.38 -17.87
CA ARG A 167 -8.97 -10.92 -16.84
C ARG A 167 -8.20 -11.58 -15.69
N SER A 168 -7.12 -12.31 -16.00
CA SER A 168 -6.25 -12.87 -14.97
C SER A 168 -5.59 -11.77 -14.13
N SER A 169 -5.05 -10.74 -14.79
CA SER A 169 -4.39 -9.60 -14.13
C SER A 169 -5.36 -8.83 -13.23
N ILE A 170 -6.58 -8.56 -13.71
CA ILE A 170 -7.64 -7.94 -12.90
C ILE A 170 -8.02 -8.80 -11.70
N LYS A 171 -8.10 -10.12 -11.88
CA LYS A 171 -8.39 -11.03 -10.75
C LYS A 171 -7.29 -10.95 -9.69
N THR A 172 -6.02 -10.91 -10.09
CA THR A 172 -4.89 -10.74 -9.17
C THR A 172 -4.97 -9.41 -8.42
N ILE A 173 -5.27 -8.32 -9.12
CA ILE A 173 -5.41 -6.99 -8.51
C ILE A 173 -6.58 -7.00 -7.52
N LYS A 174 -7.78 -7.45 -7.93
CA LYS A 174 -8.95 -7.55 -7.04
C LYS A 174 -8.69 -8.41 -5.81
N LYS A 175 -8.03 -9.57 -5.98
CA LYS A 175 -7.65 -10.44 -4.86
C LYS A 175 -6.69 -9.71 -3.91
N SER A 176 -5.73 -8.98 -4.45
CA SER A 176 -4.78 -8.22 -3.64
C SER A 176 -5.47 -7.10 -2.87
N THR A 177 -6.36 -6.35 -3.51
CA THR A 177 -7.13 -5.27 -2.89
C THR A 177 -8.13 -5.75 -1.84
N ASN A 178 -8.86 -6.83 -2.12
CA ASN A 178 -10.01 -7.23 -1.29
C ASN A 178 -9.68 -8.29 -0.24
N GLU A 179 -8.60 -9.07 -0.43
CA GLU A 179 -8.27 -10.18 0.48
C GLU A 179 -6.89 -9.95 1.12
N ARG A 180 -5.85 -9.72 0.31
CA ARG A 180 -4.47 -9.65 0.83
C ARG A 180 -4.20 -8.40 1.67
N ILE A 181 -4.61 -7.23 1.17
CA ILE A 181 -4.40 -5.97 1.90
C ILE A 181 -5.12 -6.01 3.27
N PRO A 182 -6.43 -6.35 3.35
CA PRO A 182 -7.11 -6.49 4.64
C PRO A 182 -6.51 -7.56 5.56
N ALA A 183 -5.98 -8.65 5.02
CA ALA A 183 -5.33 -9.69 5.84
C ALA A 183 -4.04 -9.18 6.49
N VAL A 184 -3.17 -8.52 5.70
CA VAL A 184 -1.93 -7.90 6.24
C VAL A 184 -2.28 -6.80 7.24
N LEU A 185 -3.34 -6.02 6.98
CA LEU A 185 -3.91 -5.09 7.95
C LEU A 185 -4.28 -5.83 9.24
N SER A 186 -5.17 -6.81 9.21
CA SER A 186 -5.61 -7.50 10.43
C SER A 186 -4.46 -8.12 11.22
N GLU A 187 -3.51 -8.78 10.55
CA GLU A 187 -2.40 -9.47 11.22
C GLU A 187 -1.38 -8.47 11.77
N SER A 188 -0.94 -7.53 10.95
CA SER A 188 0.08 -6.56 11.35
C SER A 188 -0.46 -5.52 12.32
N ASN A 189 -1.71 -5.08 12.13
CA ASN A 189 -2.41 -4.17 13.05
C ASN A 189 -2.52 -4.79 14.44
N SER A 190 -2.88 -6.08 14.52
CA SER A 190 -2.90 -6.79 15.80
C SER A 190 -1.51 -6.87 16.45
N CYS A 191 -0.45 -7.05 15.66
CA CYS A 191 0.93 -7.12 16.15
C CYS A 191 1.40 -5.77 16.69
N THR A 192 1.22 -4.69 15.91
CA THR A 192 1.72 -3.36 16.27
C THR A 192 0.91 -2.71 17.38
N HIS A 193 -0.42 -2.84 17.40
CA HIS A 193 -1.22 -2.32 18.51
C HIS A 193 -1.00 -3.09 19.81
N VAL A 194 -0.82 -4.41 19.77
CA VAL A 194 -0.52 -5.17 21.00
C VAL A 194 0.84 -4.76 21.57
N ALA A 195 1.84 -4.52 20.71
CA ALA A 195 3.14 -4.03 21.15
C ALA A 195 3.03 -2.62 21.77
N ALA A 196 2.30 -1.70 21.11
CA ALA A 196 2.07 -0.36 21.62
C ALA A 196 1.27 -0.37 22.94
N ASP A 197 0.17 -1.12 23.03
CA ASP A 197 -0.67 -1.22 24.22
C ASP A 197 0.12 -1.75 25.43
N LYS A 198 0.97 -2.76 25.23
CA LYS A 198 1.85 -3.27 26.29
C LYS A 198 2.81 -2.19 26.80
N ALA A 199 3.42 -1.44 25.89
CA ALA A 199 4.34 -0.37 26.24
C ALA A 199 3.62 0.76 26.97
N VAL A 200 2.44 1.16 26.51
CA VAL A 200 1.59 2.17 27.17
C VAL A 200 1.20 1.73 28.58
N VAL A 201 0.79 0.47 28.76
CA VAL A 201 0.46 -0.07 30.09
C VAL A 201 1.69 -0.02 31.01
N ALA A 202 2.86 -0.46 30.53
CA ALA A 202 4.08 -0.42 31.31
C ALA A 202 4.52 1.01 31.68
N LEU A 203 4.42 1.97 30.74
CA LEU A 203 4.71 3.39 31.02
C LEU A 203 3.71 4.00 32.01
N ASN A 204 2.44 3.57 31.99
CA ASN A 204 1.45 3.98 32.98
C ASN A 204 1.76 3.45 34.38
N GLU A 205 2.32 2.25 34.50
CA GLU A 205 2.80 1.72 35.78
C GLU A 205 3.96 2.57 36.32
N ILE A 206 4.93 2.93 35.47
CA ILE A 206 6.02 3.84 35.84
C ILE A 206 5.48 5.21 36.28
N ASN A 207 4.48 5.77 35.58
CA ASN A 207 3.83 7.01 36.00
C ASN A 207 3.24 6.93 37.41
N ALA A 208 2.64 5.80 37.78
CA ALA A 208 2.12 5.58 39.13
C ALA A 208 3.24 5.46 40.19
N GLU A 209 4.40 4.90 39.83
CA GLU A 209 5.59 4.84 40.69
C GLU A 209 6.21 6.22 40.91
N ILE A 210 6.31 7.02 39.84
CA ILE A 210 6.75 8.43 39.91
C ILE A 210 5.81 9.23 40.83
N ASP A 211 4.48 9.09 40.67
CA ASP A 211 3.51 9.75 41.54
C ASP A 211 3.69 9.36 43.02
N SER A 212 3.98 8.08 43.29
CA SER A 212 4.29 7.61 44.65
C SER A 212 5.59 8.22 45.20
N CYS A 213 6.62 8.35 44.37
CA CYS A 213 7.88 8.99 44.74
C CYS A 213 7.68 10.47 45.09
N ILE A 214 6.95 11.21 44.24
CA ILE A 214 6.61 12.63 44.47
C ILE A 214 5.81 12.79 45.77
N ALA A 215 4.82 11.92 46.01
CA ALA A 215 3.99 11.97 47.20
C ALA A 215 4.76 11.71 48.51
N LYS A 216 5.81 10.87 48.47
CA LYS A 216 6.67 10.60 49.63
C LYS A 216 7.65 11.74 49.95
N ARG A 217 7.92 12.60 48.97
CA ARG A 217 8.84 13.74 49.09
C ARG A 217 8.17 15.06 49.47
N ARG A 218 6.85 15.16 49.33
CA ARG A 218 6.04 16.27 49.87
C ARG A 218 5.69 16.05 51.34
#